data_AF-A0A7S9H202-F1
#
_entry.id   AF-A0A7S9H202-F1
#
_cell.length_a   1.000
_cell.length_b   1.000
_cell.length_c   1.000
_cell.angle_alpha   90.00
_cell.angle_beta   90.00
_cell.angle_gamma   90.00
#
_symmetry.space_group_name_H-M   'P 1'
#
loop_
_entity.id
_entity.type
_entity.pdbx_description
1 polymer ?
#
loop_
_entity_poly.entity_id
_entity_poly.type
_entity_poly.pdbx_seq_one_letter_code
_entity_poly.pdbx_strand_id
1 'polypeptide(L)'
;MMERLDSWKLALDRLRSADGADWLDAARLVAEIARMSTDATLRQAAEQALPVLRQAADNDDHNVAVAARRRIGVMLDVVHDLTAPRFGRRNAMPKKLSSEDRARKVLGLPLAVQLTCDEIQQAYRRAAKGMHPDQGGSSEAFINLAAARDILIHPGAHKDA
;
A
#
# COMPACT_ATOMS: atom_id res chain seq x y z
N MET A 1 -10.52 -11.84 -14.14
CA MET A 1 -10.97 -10.98 -13.02
C MET A 1 -10.80 -9.48 -13.32
N MET A 2 -9.68 -9.05 -13.93
CA MET A 2 -9.48 -7.64 -14.31
C MET A 2 -10.50 -7.08 -15.34
N GLU A 3 -10.93 -7.88 -16.32
CA GLU A 3 -11.86 -7.43 -17.37
C GLU A 3 -13.19 -6.90 -16.83
N ARG A 4 -13.66 -7.44 -15.71
CA ARG A 4 -14.91 -7.02 -15.08
C ARG A 4 -14.76 -5.69 -14.32
N LEU A 5 -13.62 -5.46 -13.68
CA LEU A 5 -13.32 -4.18 -13.02
C LEU A 5 -13.22 -3.04 -14.05
N ASP A 6 -12.60 -3.30 -15.19
CA ASP A 6 -12.47 -2.31 -16.27
C ASP A 6 -13.85 -1.99 -16.90
N SER A 7 -14.69 -3.02 -17.08
CA SER A 7 -16.08 -2.85 -17.52
C SER A 7 -16.91 -2.02 -16.54
N TRP A 8 -16.81 -2.29 -15.23
CA TRP A 8 -17.50 -1.51 -14.21
C TRP A 8 -16.98 -0.07 -14.11
N LYS A 9 -15.66 0.13 -14.26
CA LYS A 9 -15.06 1.47 -14.31
C LYS A 9 -15.66 2.31 -15.42
N LEU A 10 -15.72 1.75 -16.64
CA LEU A 10 -16.29 2.44 -17.80
C LEU A 10 -17.77 2.75 -17.60
N ALA A 11 -18.54 1.82 -17.03
CA ALA A 11 -19.96 2.02 -16.77
C ALA A 11 -20.21 3.13 -15.73
N LEU A 12 -19.43 3.17 -14.64
CA LEU A 12 -19.50 4.22 -13.63
C LEU A 12 -19.08 5.59 -14.19
N ASP A 13 -18.07 5.64 -15.06
CA ASP A 13 -17.62 6.89 -15.68
C ASP A 13 -18.68 7.47 -16.62
N ARG A 14 -19.37 6.62 -17.39
CA ARG A 14 -20.51 7.01 -18.23
C ARG A 14 -21.65 7.59 -17.40
N LEU A 15 -22.00 6.97 -16.28
CA LEU A 15 -23.05 7.46 -15.38
C LEU A 15 -22.71 8.82 -14.76
N ARG A 16 -21.42 9.09 -14.52
CA ARG A 16 -20.94 10.38 -14.00
C ARG A 16 -21.01 11.49 -15.05
N SER A 17 -20.70 11.17 -16.31
CA SER A 17 -20.61 12.13 -17.42
C SER A 17 -21.96 12.41 -18.09
N ALA A 18 -23.00 11.62 -17.83
CA ALA A 18 -24.33 11.83 -18.40
C ALA A 18 -25.05 13.02 -17.72
N ASP A 19 -25.53 13.98 -18.52
CA ASP A 19 -26.27 15.16 -18.04
C ASP A 19 -27.62 14.81 -17.39
N GLY A 20 -28.23 13.69 -17.79
CA GLY A 20 -29.39 13.06 -17.15
C GLY A 20 -29.08 11.60 -16.82
N ALA A 21 -28.53 11.35 -15.63
CA ALA A 21 -28.16 10.00 -15.23
C ALA A 21 -29.42 9.18 -14.91
N ASP A 22 -29.62 8.06 -15.61
CA ASP A 22 -30.63 7.05 -15.26
C ASP A 22 -30.27 6.41 -13.91
N TRP A 23 -30.75 7.02 -12.82
CA TRP A 23 -30.46 6.58 -11.45
C TRP A 23 -30.90 5.15 -11.17
N LEU A 24 -31.92 4.67 -11.88
CA LEU A 24 -32.37 3.28 -11.80
C LEU A 24 -31.32 2.31 -12.34
N ASP A 25 -30.74 2.61 -13.51
CA ASP A 25 -29.67 1.79 -14.08
C ASP A 25 -28.37 1.93 -13.31
N ALA A 26 -28.10 3.12 -12.74
CA ALA A 26 -27.01 3.31 -11.79
C ALA A 26 -27.18 2.42 -10.54
N ALA A 27 -28.37 2.36 -9.96
CA ALA A 27 -28.65 1.51 -8.79
C ALA A 27 -28.50 0.01 -9.12
N ARG A 28 -28.90 -0.43 -10.32
CA ARG A 28 -28.73 -1.81 -10.79
C ARG A 28 -27.26 -2.18 -10.94
N LEU A 29 -26.47 -1.33 -11.59
CA LEU A 29 -25.03 -1.52 -11.74
C LEU A 29 -24.34 -1.61 -10.38
N VAL A 30 -24.66 -0.70 -9.47
CA VAL A 30 -24.08 -0.69 -8.11
C VAL A 30 -24.51 -1.93 -7.31
N ALA A 31 -25.74 -2.42 -7.48
CA ALA A 31 -26.19 -3.67 -6.84
C ALA A 31 -25.43 -4.89 -7.37
N GLU A 32 -25.13 -4.91 -8.67
CA GLU A 32 -24.29 -5.95 -9.27
C GLU A 32 -22.87 -5.92 -8.69
N ILE A 33 -22.26 -4.73 -8.58
CA ILE A 33 -20.92 -4.57 -7.98
C ILE A 33 -20.92 -5.05 -6.53
N ALA A 34 -21.90 -4.68 -5.72
CA ALA A 34 -22.03 -5.14 -4.33
C ALA A 34 -22.11 -6.67 -4.25
N ARG A 35 -22.84 -7.32 -5.16
CA ARG A 35 -23.01 -8.77 -5.16
C ARG A 35 -21.79 -9.53 -5.69
N MET A 36 -21.13 -8.99 -6.71
CA MET A 36 -20.13 -9.73 -7.49
C MET A 36 -18.68 -9.30 -7.21
N SER A 37 -18.46 -8.17 -6.54
CA SER A 37 -17.11 -7.72 -6.18
C SER A 37 -16.50 -8.68 -5.15
N THR A 38 -15.28 -9.14 -5.45
CA THR A 38 -14.46 -9.90 -4.49
C THR A 38 -13.63 -9.00 -3.59
N ASP A 39 -13.49 -7.72 -3.95
CA ASP A 39 -12.84 -6.72 -3.11
C ASP A 39 -13.83 -6.19 -2.05
N ALA A 40 -13.43 -6.26 -0.79
CA ALA A 40 -14.28 -5.90 0.35
C ALA A 40 -14.57 -4.39 0.39
N THR A 41 -13.58 -3.56 0.04
CA THR A 41 -13.72 -2.10 0.04
C THR A 41 -14.68 -1.65 -1.06
N LEU A 42 -14.54 -2.20 -2.27
CA LEU A 42 -15.45 -1.90 -3.38
C LEU A 42 -16.88 -2.38 -3.09
N ARG A 43 -17.02 -3.58 -2.52
CA ARG A 43 -18.33 -4.12 -2.12
C ARG A 43 -19.01 -3.22 -1.10
N GLN A 44 -18.30 -2.85 -0.03
CA GLN A 44 -18.84 -1.98 1.02
C GLN A 44 -19.20 -0.60 0.46
N ALA A 45 -18.36 -0.01 -0.40
CA ALA A 45 -18.66 1.27 -1.05
C ALA A 45 -19.96 1.20 -1.87
N ALA A 46 -20.16 0.10 -2.61
CA ALA A 46 -21.38 -0.14 -3.39
C ALA A 46 -22.62 -0.30 -2.50
N GLU A 47 -22.53 -1.11 -1.43
CA GLU A 47 -23.64 -1.30 -0.47
C GLU A 47 -24.10 0.03 0.16
N GLN A 48 -23.15 0.91 0.49
CA GLN A 48 -23.43 2.22 1.07
C GLN A 48 -23.98 3.25 0.05
N ALA A 49 -23.78 3.01 -1.25
CA ALA A 49 -24.28 3.87 -2.31
C ALA A 49 -25.73 3.54 -2.72
N LEU A 50 -26.12 2.27 -2.61
CA LEU A 50 -27.46 1.77 -3.01
C LEU A 50 -28.67 2.56 -2.49
N PRO A 51 -28.78 2.88 -1.19
CA PRO A 51 -29.98 3.58 -0.69
C PRO A 51 -30.12 4.97 -1.31
N VAL A 52 -29.02 5.69 -1.49
CA VAL A 52 -29.01 7.05 -2.07
C VAL A 52 -29.36 7.00 -3.56
N LEU A 53 -28.88 5.99 -4.28
CA LEU A 53 -29.18 5.79 -5.71
C LEU A 53 -30.65 5.42 -5.94
N ARG A 54 -31.23 4.56 -5.09
CA ARG A 54 -32.66 4.24 -5.14
C ARG A 54 -33.52 5.46 -4.85
N GLN A 55 -33.16 6.24 -3.83
CA GLN A 55 -33.86 7.47 -3.49
C GLN A 55 -33.80 8.51 -4.63
N ALA A 56 -32.67 8.60 -5.34
CA ALA A 56 -32.54 9.47 -6.52
C ALA A 56 -33.35 8.97 -7.73
N ALA A 57 -33.65 7.66 -7.80
CA ALA A 57 -34.49 7.09 -8.85
C ALA A 57 -35.98 7.30 -8.56
N ASP A 58 -36.38 7.27 -7.28
CA ASP A 58 -37.77 7.46 -6.86
C ASP A 58 -38.17 8.95 -6.77
N ASN A 59 -37.22 9.87 -6.64
CA ASN A 59 -37.49 11.30 -6.48
C ASN A 59 -36.48 12.17 -7.23
N ASP A 60 -36.96 13.23 -7.89
CA ASP A 60 -36.18 14.21 -8.65
C ASP A 60 -35.58 15.32 -7.75
N ASP A 61 -35.18 14.95 -6.52
CA ASP A 61 -34.59 15.89 -5.57
C ASP A 61 -33.12 16.12 -5.92
N HIS A 62 -32.81 17.37 -6.29
CA HIS A 62 -31.47 17.80 -6.65
C HIS A 62 -30.41 17.46 -5.58
N ASN A 63 -30.74 17.55 -4.29
CA ASN A 63 -29.80 17.22 -3.22
C ASN A 63 -29.47 15.73 -3.19
N VAL A 64 -30.48 14.89 -3.44
CA VAL A 64 -30.33 13.43 -3.49
C VAL A 64 -29.53 13.04 -4.75
N ALA A 65 -29.80 13.68 -5.89
CA ALA A 65 -29.01 13.50 -7.11
C ALA A 65 -27.53 13.88 -6.91
N VAL A 66 -27.24 15.00 -6.25
CA VAL A 66 -25.87 15.40 -5.90
C VAL A 66 -25.21 14.39 -4.96
N ALA A 67 -25.94 13.89 -3.96
CA ALA A 67 -25.44 12.86 -3.06
C ALA A 67 -25.15 11.53 -3.81
N ALA A 68 -26.01 11.14 -4.75
CA ALA A 68 -25.82 9.97 -5.59
C ALA A 68 -24.57 10.12 -6.49
N ARG A 69 -24.37 11.28 -7.14
CA ARG A 69 -23.15 11.60 -7.90
C ARG A 69 -21.89 11.45 -7.04
N ARG A 70 -21.91 11.95 -5.80
CA ARG A 70 -20.77 11.82 -4.87
C ARG A 70 -20.47 10.36 -4.54
N ARG A 71 -21.49 9.53 -4.32
CA ARG A 71 -21.31 8.10 -4.04
C ARG A 71 -20.70 7.34 -5.22
N ILE A 72 -21.12 7.66 -6.46
CA ILE A 72 -20.49 7.13 -7.68
C ILE A 72 -19.01 7.55 -7.74
N GLY A 73 -18.68 8.79 -7.39
CA GLY A 73 -17.30 9.27 -7.31
C GLY A 73 -16.42 8.44 -6.37
N VAL A 74 -16.90 8.16 -5.16
CA VAL A 74 -16.17 7.31 -4.20
C VAL A 74 -15.92 5.90 -4.75
N MET A 75 -16.91 5.31 -5.43
CA MET A 75 -16.72 4.00 -6.06
C MET A 75 -15.71 4.05 -7.19
N LEU A 76 -15.73 5.11 -8.01
CA LEU A 76 -14.75 5.34 -9.07
C LEU A 76 -13.33 5.46 -8.52
N ASP A 77 -13.14 6.14 -7.39
CA ASP A 77 -11.83 6.24 -6.73
C ASP A 77 -11.32 4.86 -6.28
N VAL A 78 -12.19 4.05 -5.67
CA VAL A 78 -11.84 2.68 -5.25
C VAL A 78 -11.50 1.81 -6.47
N VAL A 79 -12.30 1.84 -7.53
CA VAL A 79 -12.03 1.09 -8.77
C VAL A 79 -10.76 1.60 -9.45
N HIS A 80 -10.50 2.90 -9.41
CA HIS A 80 -9.27 3.48 -9.92
C HIS A 80 -8.05 2.96 -9.15
N ASP A 81 -8.09 2.93 -7.82
CA ASP A 81 -7.00 2.38 -7.00
C ASP A 81 -6.78 0.87 -7.23
N LEU A 82 -7.84 0.12 -7.54
CA LEU A 82 -7.76 -1.31 -7.87
C LEU A 82 -7.23 -1.57 -9.30
N THR A 83 -7.51 -0.67 -10.25
CA THR A 83 -7.08 -0.78 -11.66
C THR A 83 -5.77 -0.07 -11.95
N ALA A 84 -5.32 0.82 -11.05
CA ALA A 84 -4.07 1.54 -11.20
C ALA A 84 -2.89 0.55 -11.22
N PRO A 85 -1.99 0.65 -12.21
CA PRO A 85 -0.75 -0.10 -12.21
C PRO A 85 0.01 0.21 -10.91
N ARG A 86 0.26 -0.82 -10.10
CA ARG A 86 0.97 -0.68 -8.82
C ARG A 86 2.47 -0.49 -9.08
N PHE A 87 2.85 0.63 -9.69
CA PHE A 87 4.23 1.06 -9.73
C PHE A 87 4.57 1.72 -8.38
N GLY A 88 5.47 1.08 -7.62
CA GLY A 88 6.21 1.76 -6.56
C GLY A 88 5.44 2.28 -5.34
N ARG A 89 4.45 1.56 -4.79
CA ARG A 89 3.93 1.88 -3.44
C ARG A 89 4.21 0.76 -2.44
N ARG A 90 5.11 1.06 -1.50
CA ARG A 90 5.07 0.96 -0.01
C ARG A 90 4.05 0.04 0.73
N ASN A 91 3.38 -0.88 0.07
CA ASN A 91 2.57 -1.97 0.64
C ASN A 91 3.06 -3.33 0.13
N ALA A 92 4.30 -3.42 -0.34
CA ALA A 92 5.00 -4.69 -0.22
C ALA A 92 4.96 -5.03 1.27
N MET A 93 4.30 -6.13 1.62
CA MET A 93 4.42 -6.80 2.92
C MET A 93 5.84 -6.53 3.43
N PRO A 94 6.05 -6.04 4.67
CA PRO A 94 7.38 -5.66 5.11
C PRO A 94 8.28 -6.84 4.82
N LYS A 95 9.09 -6.73 3.76
CA LYS A 95 9.96 -7.80 3.31
C LYS A 95 10.75 -8.08 4.57
N LYS A 96 10.55 -9.25 5.18
CA LYS A 96 11.20 -9.60 6.46
C LYS A 96 12.66 -9.27 6.22
N LEU A 97 13.11 -8.15 6.79
CA LEU A 97 14.43 -7.63 6.49
C LEU A 97 15.35 -8.77 6.89
N SER A 98 16.09 -9.32 5.93
CA SER A 98 17.03 -10.40 6.22
C SER A 98 17.93 -9.92 7.35
N SER A 99 18.42 -10.82 8.21
CA SER A 99 19.38 -10.47 9.26
C SER A 99 20.52 -9.61 8.71
N GLU A 100 20.91 -9.87 7.46
CA GLU A 100 21.85 -9.10 6.66
C GLU A 100 21.42 -7.64 6.39
N ASP A 101 20.18 -7.40 5.98
CA ASP A 101 19.66 -6.04 5.74
C ASP A 101 19.56 -5.24 7.04
N ARG A 102 19.26 -5.90 8.15
CA ARG A 102 19.23 -5.26 9.48
C ARG A 102 20.65 -4.85 9.88
N ALA A 103 21.61 -5.75 9.69
CA ALA A 103 23.01 -5.48 9.95
C ALA A 103 23.55 -4.32 9.10
N ARG A 104 23.20 -4.26 7.81
CA ARG A 104 23.55 -3.12 6.94
C ARG A 104 22.98 -1.81 7.47
N LYS A 105 21.72 -1.78 7.90
CA LYS A 105 21.11 -0.57 8.49
C LYS A 105 21.83 -0.12 9.77
N VAL A 106 22.18 -1.06 10.64
CA VAL A 106 22.90 -0.76 11.90
C VAL A 106 24.28 -0.16 11.63
N LEU A 107 24.95 -0.57 10.56
CA LEU A 107 26.24 -0.01 10.13
C LEU A 107 26.13 1.20 9.19
N GLY A 108 24.92 1.64 8.84
CA GLY A 108 24.70 2.74 7.88
C GLY A 108 25.11 2.42 6.44
N LEU A 109 25.10 1.14 6.07
CA LEU A 109 25.54 0.64 4.77
C LEU A 109 24.39 0.61 3.74
N PRO A 110 24.69 0.85 2.44
CA PRO A 110 23.68 0.78 1.38
C PRO A 110 23.16 -0.66 1.21
N LEU A 111 21.83 -0.80 1.09
CA LEU A 111 21.16 -2.10 0.95
C LEU A 111 21.24 -2.70 -0.46
N ALA A 112 21.55 -1.88 -1.47
CA ALA A 112 21.48 -2.26 -2.88
C ALA A 112 22.85 -2.56 -3.51
N VAL A 113 23.93 -2.48 -2.74
CA VAL A 113 25.31 -2.59 -3.26
C VAL A 113 26.00 -3.82 -2.67
N GLN A 114 26.77 -4.52 -3.50
CA GLN A 114 27.67 -5.58 -3.01
C GLN A 114 28.80 -4.93 -2.22
N LEU A 115 28.92 -5.29 -0.95
CA LEU A 115 29.92 -4.75 -0.03
C LEU A 115 31.02 -5.78 0.17
N THR A 116 32.26 -5.32 0.10
CA THR A 116 33.43 -6.13 0.44
C THR A 116 33.65 -6.17 1.96
N CYS A 117 34.37 -7.19 2.44
CA CYS A 117 34.71 -7.33 3.86
C CYS A 117 35.45 -6.09 4.41
N ASP A 118 36.31 -5.47 3.60
CA ASP A 118 37.03 -4.25 3.99
C ASP A 118 36.10 -3.05 4.17
N GLU A 119 35.13 -2.86 3.27
CA GLU A 119 34.12 -1.79 3.37
C GLU A 119 33.24 -1.95 4.62
N ILE A 120 32.86 -3.19 4.95
CA ILE A 120 32.11 -3.50 6.18
C ILE A 120 32.95 -3.15 7.42
N GLN A 121 34.24 -3.48 7.43
CA GLN A 121 35.13 -3.12 8.54
C GLN A 121 35.37 -1.62 8.64
N GLN A 122 35.50 -0.90 7.53
CA GLN A 122 35.65 0.55 7.52
C GLN A 122 34.40 1.24 8.08
N ALA A 123 33.21 0.79 7.67
CA ALA A 123 31.95 1.30 8.20
C ALA A 123 31.81 1.01 9.70
N TYR A 124 32.15 -0.20 10.13
CA TYR A 124 32.20 -0.55 11.56
C TYR A 124 33.14 0.37 12.35
N ARG A 125 34.38 0.62 11.87
CA ARG A 125 35.32 1.52 12.56
C ARG A 125 34.79 2.95 12.65
N ARG A 126 34.09 3.43 11.63
CA ARG A 126 33.47 4.78 11.64
C ARG A 126 32.31 4.85 12.63
N ALA A 127 31.41 3.87 12.61
CA ALA A 127 30.27 3.81 13.53
C ALA A 127 30.72 3.62 14.99
N ALA A 128 31.69 2.73 15.23
CA ALA A 128 32.26 2.47 16.55
C ALA A 128 32.93 3.70 17.16
N LYS A 129 33.58 4.55 16.34
CA LYS A 129 34.16 5.82 16.83
C LYS A 129 33.10 6.80 17.33
N GLY A 130 31.94 6.87 16.68
CA GLY A 130 30.85 7.77 17.07
C GLY A 130 29.97 7.23 18.21
N MET A 131 29.98 5.91 18.44
CA MET A 131 29.12 5.23 19.43
C MET A 131 29.91 4.63 20.60
N HIS A 132 31.19 5.02 20.76
CA HIS A 132 32.03 4.51 21.84
C HIS A 132 31.51 4.99 23.21
N PRO A 133 31.44 4.11 24.23
CA PRO A 133 30.93 4.50 25.55
C PRO A 133 31.75 5.62 26.21
N ASP A 134 33.07 5.66 25.98
CA ASP A 134 33.92 6.78 26.47
C ASP A 134 33.66 8.13 25.77
N GLN A 135 32.89 8.16 24.68
CA GLN A 135 32.47 9.40 24.01
C GLN A 135 30.97 9.71 24.22
N GLY A 136 30.34 9.06 25.21
CA GLY A 136 28.91 9.24 25.51
C GLY A 136 27.98 8.26 24.77
N GLY A 137 28.53 7.20 24.18
CA GLY A 137 27.75 6.11 23.60
C GLY A 137 27.23 5.11 24.62
N SER A 138 26.33 4.22 24.20
CA SER A 138 25.80 3.14 25.05
C SER A 138 26.52 1.82 24.76
N SER A 139 26.92 1.08 25.80
CA SER A 139 27.55 -0.24 25.66
C SER A 139 26.69 -1.22 24.87
N GLU A 140 25.37 -1.18 25.03
CA GLU A 140 24.41 -1.95 24.24
C GLU A 140 24.45 -1.61 22.75
N ALA A 141 24.69 -0.35 22.41
CA ALA A 141 24.78 0.11 21.04
C ALA A 141 26.07 -0.40 20.37
N PHE A 142 27.16 -0.50 21.13
CA PHE A 142 28.42 -1.10 20.67
C PHE A 142 28.30 -2.61 20.44
N ILE A 143 27.60 -3.34 21.35
CA ILE A 143 27.33 -4.77 21.19
C ILE A 143 26.50 -5.03 19.93
N ASN A 144 25.47 -4.22 19.67
CA ASN A 144 24.66 -4.31 18.46
C ASN A 144 25.47 -4.06 17.16
N LEU A 145 26.40 -3.08 17.17
CA LEU A 145 27.32 -2.85 16.05
C LEU A 145 28.22 -4.05 15.78
N ALA A 146 28.77 -4.67 16.84
CA ALA A 146 29.63 -5.84 16.71
C ALA A 146 28.88 -7.05 16.13
N ALA A 147 27.64 -7.29 16.60
CA ALA A 147 26.77 -8.34 16.07
C ALA A 147 26.41 -8.11 14.60
N ALA A 148 26.10 -6.86 14.21
CA ALA A 148 25.82 -6.51 12.83
C ALA A 148 27.04 -6.77 11.90
N ARG A 149 28.25 -6.45 12.35
CA ARG A 149 29.47 -6.76 11.59
C ARG A 149 29.62 -8.27 11.37
N ASP A 150 29.39 -9.07 12.40
CA ASP A 150 29.58 -10.52 12.32
C ASP A 150 28.63 -11.19 11.33
N ILE A 151 27.35 -10.78 11.33
CA ILE A 151 26.33 -11.23 10.37
C ILE A 151 26.74 -10.95 8.92
N LEU A 152 27.41 -9.83 8.66
CA LEU A 152 27.83 -9.42 7.31
C LEU A 152 29.14 -10.08 6.86
N ILE A 153 30.04 -10.42 7.78
CA ILE A 153 31.30 -11.12 7.49
C ILE A 153 31.07 -12.62 7.33
N HIS A 154 30.10 -13.19 8.06
CA HIS A 154 29.74 -14.60 8.02
C HIS A 154 28.29 -14.81 7.52
N PRO A 155 27.98 -14.47 6.25
CA PRO A 155 26.62 -14.60 5.71
C PRO A 155 26.08 -16.05 5.68
N GLY A 156 26.95 -17.05 5.90
CA GLY A 156 26.59 -18.47 5.99
C GLY A 156 26.26 -18.98 7.40
N ALA A 157 26.55 -18.23 8.47
CA ALA A 157 26.36 -18.71 9.85
C ALA A 157 24.93 -18.50 10.39
N HIS A 158 24.13 -17.65 9.73
CA HIS A 158 22.76 -17.29 10.16
C HIS A 158 21.67 -17.70 9.15
N LYS A 159 21.97 -18.68 8.28
CA LYS A 159 20.99 -19.20 7.32
C LYS A 159 19.99 -20.20 7.93
N ASP A 160 20.20 -20.61 9.18
CA ASP A 160 19.38 -21.59 9.90
C ASP A 160 18.99 -21.06 11.29
N ALA A 161 17.93 -20.27 11.38
CA ALA A 161 17.11 -20.06 12.59
C ALA A 161 15.79 -19.35 12.24
#